data_AF-A0A2V3Y718-F1
#
_entry.id   AF-A0A2V3Y718-F1
#
_cell.length_a   1.000
_cell.length_b   1.000
_cell.length_c   1.000
_cell.angle_alpha   90.00
_cell.angle_beta   90.00
_cell.angle_gamma   90.00
#
_symmetry.space_group_name_H-M   'P 1'
#
loop_
_entity.id
_entity.type
_entity.pdbx_description
1 polymer ?
#
loop_
_entity_poly.entity_id
_entity_poly.type
_entity_poly.pdbx_seq_one_letter_code
_entity_poly.pdbx_strand_id
1 'polypeptide(L)'
;MKKEYVIVVQGISAVLGAWFSDKLGILFPVLCILITMMVVDYITGMLASKVEAIDHLGDDRFGWTSKKGAKGIIKKVGYLCVIAVAMVVDYIIVMISKDLGFKMPVTAFFGLLVAVWYILNELLSIIENTGRMGANVPDWLCKYIAVLKDKIDSADYGIDGK
;
A
#
# COMPACT_ATOMS: atom_id res chain seq x y z
N MET A 1 35.02 1.12 11.12
CA MET A 1 33.89 1.20 10.15
C MET A 1 32.66 1.81 10.82
N LYS A 2 32.51 3.14 10.96
CA LYS A 2 31.33 3.66 11.71
C LYS A 2 30.69 4.96 11.23
N LYS A 3 31.41 5.96 10.71
CA LYS A 3 30.79 7.22 10.25
C LYS A 3 30.83 7.40 8.73
N GLU A 4 31.96 7.11 8.11
CA GLU A 4 32.13 7.23 6.66
C GLU A 4 31.15 6.33 5.88
N TYR A 5 30.97 5.08 6.31
CA TYR A 5 29.96 4.18 5.72
C TYR A 5 28.53 4.71 5.86
N VAL A 6 28.19 5.29 7.02
CA VAL A 6 26.84 5.86 7.24
C VAL A 6 26.62 7.07 6.34
N ILE A 7 27.63 7.94 6.21
CA ILE A 7 27.58 9.11 5.33
C ILE A 7 27.46 8.69 3.86
N VAL A 8 28.19 7.66 3.43
CA VAL A 8 28.11 7.13 2.06
C VAL A 8 26.72 6.55 1.78
N VAL A 9 26.18 5.73 2.70
CA VAL A 9 24.83 5.15 2.55
C VAL A 9 23.76 6.26 2.55
N GLN A 10 23.87 7.24 3.45
CA GLN A 10 22.96 8.40 3.49
C GLN A 10 23.04 9.21 2.19
N GLY A 11 24.25 9.48 1.69
CA GLY A 11 24.45 10.20 0.43
C GLY A 11 23.81 9.50 -0.76
N ILE A 12 24.05 8.19 -0.92
CA ILE A 12 23.42 7.39 -1.99
C ILE A 12 21.90 7.40 -1.84
N SER A 13 21.37 7.21 -0.63
CA SER A 13 19.93 7.22 -0.39
C SER A 13 19.28 8.58 -0.68
N ALA A 14 19.98 9.68 -0.39
CA ALA A 14 19.50 11.03 -0.65
C ALA A 14 19.48 11.32 -2.16
N VAL A 15 20.51 10.91 -2.90
CA VAL A 15 20.56 11.05 -4.36
C VAL A 15 19.45 10.24 -5.03
N LEU A 16 19.27 8.97 -4.64
CA LEU A 16 18.20 8.13 -5.16
C LEU A 16 16.82 8.70 -4.80
N GLY A 17 16.63 9.11 -3.55
CA GLY A 17 15.38 9.71 -3.08
C GLY A 17 15.03 10.99 -3.84
N ALA A 18 16.00 11.88 -4.04
CA ALA A 18 15.82 13.10 -4.82
C ALA A 18 15.46 12.79 -6.29
N TRP A 19 16.13 11.82 -6.89
CA TRP A 19 15.84 11.40 -8.28
C TRP A 19 14.44 10.81 -8.43
N PHE A 20 14.01 9.94 -7.52
CA PHE A 20 12.65 9.42 -7.51
C PHE A 20 11.62 10.50 -7.22
N SER A 21 11.90 11.42 -6.28
CA SER A 21 11.02 12.54 -5.96
C SER A 21 10.81 13.47 -7.16
N ASP A 22 11.85 13.76 -7.92
CA ASP A 22 11.76 14.57 -9.15
C ASP A 22 10.89 13.89 -10.22
N LYS A 23 11.07 12.57 -10.41
CA LYS A 23 10.35 11.81 -11.44
C LYS A 23 8.90 11.49 -11.10
N LEU A 24 8.63 11.15 -9.85
CA LEU A 24 7.32 10.66 -9.40
C LEU A 24 6.46 11.77 -8.77
N GLY A 25 7.07 12.91 -8.40
CA GLY A 25 6.36 14.00 -7.76
C GLY A 25 5.59 13.54 -6.52
N ILE A 26 4.31 13.87 -6.44
CA ILE A 26 3.44 13.51 -5.31
C ILE A 26 3.24 12.01 -5.12
N LEU A 27 3.46 11.19 -6.16
CA LEU A 27 3.35 9.74 -6.04
C LEU A 27 4.44 9.16 -5.12
N PHE A 28 5.63 9.75 -5.10
CA PHE A 28 6.74 9.25 -4.27
C PHE A 28 6.41 9.19 -2.76
N PRO A 29 6.01 10.29 -2.09
CA PRO A 29 5.67 10.24 -0.68
C PRO A 29 4.50 9.30 -0.39
N VAL A 30 3.53 9.17 -1.31
CA VAL A 30 2.41 8.23 -1.16
C VAL A 30 2.87 6.77 -1.25
N LEU A 31 3.83 6.45 -2.13
CA LEU A 31 4.45 5.13 -2.17
C LEU A 31 5.23 4.82 -0.88
N CYS A 32 5.92 5.80 -0.30
CA CYS A 32 6.59 5.62 0.99
C CYS A 32 5.58 5.32 2.12
N ILE A 33 4.44 6.01 2.13
CA ILE A 33 3.35 5.73 3.08
C ILE A 33 2.82 4.31 2.85
N LEU A 34 2.54 3.93 1.60
CA LEU A 34 2.05 2.59 1.28
C LEU A 34 3.02 1.51 1.75
N ILE A 35 4.31 1.62 1.44
CA ILE A 35 5.33 0.65 1.89
C ILE A 35 5.36 0.57 3.42
N THR A 36 5.26 1.72 4.11
CA THR A 36 5.19 1.75 5.57
C THR A 36 3.96 1.00 6.08
N MET A 37 2.78 1.25 5.51
CA MET A 37 1.55 0.55 5.89
C MET A 37 1.64 -0.96 5.63
N MET A 38 2.22 -1.37 4.49
CA MET A 38 2.45 -2.79 4.18
C MET A 38 3.35 -3.47 5.22
N VAL A 39 4.39 -2.79 5.70
CA VAL A 39 5.28 -3.31 6.76
C VAL A 39 4.52 -3.41 8.08
N VAL A 40 3.81 -2.36 8.48
CA VAL A 40 3.00 -2.34 9.71
C VAL A 40 1.96 -3.45 9.67
N ASP A 41 1.21 -3.59 8.58
CA ASP A 41 0.23 -4.65 8.41
C ASP A 41 0.86 -6.04 8.57
N TYR A 42 2.02 -6.27 7.96
CA TYR A 42 2.71 -7.56 8.07
C TYR A 42 3.09 -7.88 9.52
N ILE A 43 3.60 -6.88 10.24
CA ILE A 43 3.93 -7.02 11.66
C ILE A 43 2.66 -7.27 12.48
N THR A 44 1.59 -6.50 12.28
CA THR A 44 0.33 -6.68 13.02
C THR A 44 -0.30 -8.04 12.74
N GLY A 45 -0.25 -8.54 11.50
CA GLY A 45 -0.75 -9.88 11.15
C GLY A 45 0.05 -11.01 11.78
N MET A 46 1.38 -10.84 11.92
CA MET A 46 2.23 -11.75 12.70
C MET A 46 1.86 -11.74 14.17
N LEU A 47 1.66 -10.55 14.76
CA LEU A 47 1.30 -10.40 16.17
C LEU A 47 -0.09 -10.98 16.47
N ALA A 48 -1.09 -10.67 15.63
CA ALA A 48 -2.44 -11.22 15.72
C ALA A 48 -2.42 -12.76 15.69
N SER A 49 -1.69 -13.33 14.73
CA SER A 49 -1.58 -14.80 14.64
C SER A 49 -0.88 -15.41 15.87
N LYS A 50 0.07 -14.70 16.49
CA LYS A 50 0.72 -15.16 17.73
C LYS A 50 -0.22 -15.09 18.93
N VAL A 51 -0.99 -14.01 19.08
CA VAL A 51 -2.00 -13.88 20.14
C VAL A 51 -3.02 -15.01 20.03
N GLU A 52 -3.56 -15.25 18.83
CA GLU A 52 -4.51 -16.34 18.60
C GLU A 52 -3.95 -17.73 18.97
N ALA A 53 -2.66 -17.97 18.72
CA ALA A 53 -2.01 -19.22 19.12
C ALA A 53 -1.86 -19.37 20.64
N ILE A 54 -1.67 -18.26 21.35
CA ILE A 54 -1.61 -18.24 22.82
C ILE A 54 -3.00 -18.49 23.40
N ASP A 55 -4.05 -17.95 22.78
CA ASP A 55 -5.43 -18.14 23.24
C ASP A 55 -5.96 -19.57 22.96
N HIS A 56 -5.42 -20.24 21.94
CA HIS A 56 -5.85 -21.57 21.49
C HIS A 56 -4.72 -22.61 21.62
N LEU A 57 -4.21 -22.77 22.85
CA LEU A 57 -3.16 -23.74 23.15
C LEU A 57 -3.58 -25.17 22.74
N GLY A 58 -2.79 -25.79 21.84
CA GLY A 58 -2.98 -27.17 21.41
C GLY A 58 -3.80 -27.37 20.13
N ASP A 59 -4.23 -26.30 19.45
CA ASP A 59 -4.82 -26.39 18.11
C ASP A 59 -3.85 -25.84 17.04
N ASP A 60 -3.23 -26.75 16.30
CA ASP A 60 -2.26 -26.45 15.22
C ASP A 60 -2.84 -25.62 14.05
N ARG A 61 -4.15 -25.38 14.04
CA ARG A 61 -4.81 -24.49 13.06
C ARG A 61 -4.51 -23.02 13.35
N PHE A 62 -4.30 -22.67 14.62
CA PHE A 62 -4.02 -21.31 15.06
C PHE A 62 -2.51 -21.06 15.11
N GLY A 63 -2.11 -19.83 14.85
CA GLY A 63 -0.70 -19.47 14.77
C GLY A 63 -0.17 -19.13 13.38
N TRP A 64 1.05 -18.60 13.43
CA TRP A 64 1.79 -18.14 12.27
C TRP A 64 2.42 -19.31 11.53
N THR A 65 2.19 -19.39 10.22
CA THR A 65 2.85 -20.38 9.36
C THR A 65 3.61 -19.67 8.24
N SER A 66 4.72 -20.28 7.79
CA SER A 66 5.52 -19.75 6.67
C SER A 66 4.67 -19.53 5.40
N LYS A 67 3.70 -20.42 5.13
CA LYS A 67 2.76 -20.28 4.01
C LYS A 67 1.87 -19.04 4.14
N LYS A 68 1.35 -18.74 5.34
CA LYS A 68 0.58 -17.52 5.62
C LYS A 68 1.44 -16.27 5.37
N GLY A 69 2.67 -16.28 5.86
CA GLY A 69 3.64 -15.18 5.66
C GLY A 69 4.01 -14.95 4.19
N ALA A 70 4.33 -16.03 3.45
CA ALA A 70 4.66 -15.96 2.04
C ALA A 70 3.48 -15.42 1.21
N LYS A 71 2.25 -15.87 1.49
CA LYS A 71 1.03 -15.34 0.84
C LYS A 71 0.86 -13.84 1.09
N GLY A 72 1.14 -13.36 2.30
CA GLY A 72 1.12 -11.94 2.64
C GLY A 72 2.13 -11.11 1.84
N ILE A 73 3.36 -11.60 1.70
CA ILE A 73 4.40 -10.93 0.92
C ILE A 73 4.05 -10.92 -0.58
N ILE A 74 3.58 -12.04 -1.14
CA ILE A 74 3.19 -12.13 -2.55
C ILE A 74 2.07 -11.14 -2.87
N LYS A 75 1.05 -11.05 -2.00
CA LYS A 75 -0.04 -10.07 -2.13
C LYS A 75 0.51 -8.64 -2.22
N LYS A 76 1.43 -8.31 -1.31
CA LYS A 76 2.08 -7.00 -1.20
C LYS A 76 2.96 -6.65 -2.39
N VAL A 77 3.74 -7.60 -2.91
CA VAL A 77 4.48 -7.42 -4.16
C VAL A 77 3.52 -7.19 -5.33
N GLY A 78 2.39 -7.90 -5.36
CA GLY A 78 1.33 -7.69 -6.35
C GLY A 78 0.83 -6.24 -6.39
N TYR A 79 0.73 -5.56 -5.23
CA TYR A 79 0.30 -4.16 -5.18
C TYR A 79 1.25 -3.24 -5.94
N LEU A 80 2.56 -3.43 -5.75
CA LEU A 80 3.59 -2.67 -6.47
C LEU A 80 3.55 -2.93 -7.97
N CYS A 81 3.27 -4.16 -8.40
CA CYS A 81 3.10 -4.49 -9.82
C CYS A 81 1.89 -3.75 -10.43
N VAL A 82 0.75 -3.71 -9.72
CA VAL A 82 -0.44 -3.01 -10.22
C VAL A 82 -0.24 -1.50 -10.27
N ILE A 83 0.45 -0.92 -9.29
CA ILE A 83 0.82 0.50 -9.34
C ILE A 83 1.76 0.78 -10.51
N ALA A 84 2.73 -0.10 -10.78
CA ALA A 84 3.60 0.05 -11.94
C ALA A 84 2.81 0.04 -13.26
N VAL A 85 1.79 -0.82 -13.38
CA VAL A 85 0.87 -0.81 -14.54
C VAL A 85 0.11 0.53 -14.63
N ALA A 86 -0.41 1.04 -13.52
CA ALA A 86 -1.09 2.34 -13.49
C ALA A 86 -0.16 3.50 -13.87
N MET A 87 1.11 3.46 -13.46
CA MET A 87 2.13 4.43 -13.87
C MET A 87 2.46 4.35 -15.37
N VAL A 88 2.40 3.16 -15.98
CA VAL A 88 2.55 3.02 -17.44
C VAL A 88 1.37 3.70 -18.15
N VAL A 89 0.15 3.58 -17.64
CA VAL A 89 -1.01 4.28 -18.18
C VAL A 89 -0.83 5.81 -18.07
N ASP A 90 -0.41 6.30 -16.90
CA ASP A 90 -0.09 7.72 -16.71
C ASP A 90 0.96 8.21 -17.71
N TYR A 91 2.03 7.43 -17.92
CA TYR A 91 3.10 7.77 -18.86
C TYR A 91 2.58 7.89 -20.31
N ILE A 92 1.75 6.95 -20.76
CA ILE A 92 1.15 6.98 -22.11
C ILE A 92 0.30 8.23 -22.29
N ILE A 93 -0.53 8.57 -21.29
CA ILE A 93 -1.40 9.77 -21.34
C ILE A 93 -0.55 11.04 -21.41
N VAL A 94 0.51 11.14 -20.60
CA VAL A 94 1.41 12.30 -20.61
C VAL A 94 2.13 12.42 -21.96
N MET A 95 2.55 11.31 -22.56
CA MET A 95 3.21 11.29 -23.87
C MET A 95 2.27 11.83 -24.96
N ILE A 96 1.06 11.30 -25.06
CA ILE A 96 0.05 11.75 -26.04
C ILE A 96 -0.33 13.22 -25.80
N SER A 97 -0.51 13.62 -24.54
CA SER A 97 -0.89 15.00 -24.20
C SER A 97 0.15 16.03 -24.63
N LYS A 98 1.44 15.68 -24.53
CA LYS A 98 2.55 16.54 -25.00
C LYS A 98 2.50 16.76 -26.51
N ASP A 99 2.24 15.71 -27.28
CA ASP A 99 2.14 15.78 -28.74
C ASP A 99 0.92 16.62 -29.18
N LEU A 100 -0.14 16.62 -28.38
CA LEU A 100 -1.34 17.44 -28.58
C LEU A 100 -1.20 18.88 -28.04
N GLY A 101 -0.06 19.24 -27.43
CA GLY A 101 0.18 20.57 -26.87
C GLY A 101 -0.53 20.86 -25.53
N PHE A 102 -1.13 19.86 -24.89
CA PHE A 102 -1.77 20.01 -23.59
C PHE A 102 -0.77 19.82 -22.44
N LYS A 103 -0.74 20.76 -21.50
CA LYS A 103 0.00 20.62 -20.24
C LYS A 103 -0.89 20.02 -19.16
N MET A 104 -0.63 18.77 -18.80
CA MET A 104 -1.29 18.10 -17.69
C MET A 104 -0.73 18.60 -16.35
N PRO A 105 -1.57 19.02 -15.38
CA PRO A 105 -1.12 19.48 -14.07
C PRO A 105 -0.63 18.35 -13.16
N VAL A 106 -1.01 17.09 -13.44
CA VAL A 106 -0.63 15.90 -12.68
C VAL A 106 -0.13 14.84 -13.65
N THR A 107 1.06 14.28 -13.37
CA THR A 107 1.73 13.29 -14.24
C THR A 107 1.57 11.85 -13.78
N ALA A 108 0.94 11.61 -12.63
CA ALA A 108 0.83 10.30 -11.99
C ALA A 108 -0.57 10.10 -11.38
N PHE A 109 -1.63 10.37 -12.15
CA PHE A 109 -3.00 10.36 -11.66
C PHE A 109 -3.48 8.95 -11.30
N PHE A 110 -3.36 8.00 -12.22
CA PHE A 110 -3.81 6.62 -12.01
C PHE A 110 -2.95 5.92 -10.96
N GLY A 111 -1.63 6.10 -11.00
CA GLY A 111 -0.71 5.58 -9.99
C GLY A 111 -1.06 6.08 -8.59
N LEU A 112 -1.42 7.36 -8.46
CA LEU A 112 -1.85 7.94 -7.19
C LEU A 112 -3.17 7.34 -6.68
N LEU A 113 -4.18 7.21 -7.56
CA LEU A 113 -5.46 6.60 -7.20
C LEU A 113 -5.30 5.16 -6.72
N VAL A 114 -4.55 4.35 -7.47
CA VAL A 114 -4.30 2.95 -7.12
C VAL A 114 -3.48 2.83 -5.81
N ALA A 115 -2.49 3.69 -5.61
CA ALA A 115 -1.71 3.69 -4.37
C ALA A 115 -2.58 4.05 -3.15
N VAL A 116 -3.46 5.05 -3.26
CA VAL A 116 -4.42 5.40 -2.20
C VAL A 116 -5.37 4.25 -1.92
N TRP A 117 -5.86 3.57 -2.97
CA TRP A 117 -6.72 2.40 -2.82
C TRP A 117 -6.03 1.27 -2.02
N TYR A 118 -4.75 1.00 -2.30
CA TYR A 118 -3.98 0.03 -1.53
C TYR A 118 -3.69 0.49 -0.10
N ILE A 119 -3.50 1.79 0.14
CA ILE A 119 -3.36 2.31 1.51
C ILE A 119 -4.64 2.02 2.31
N LEU A 120 -5.83 2.25 1.74
CA LEU A 120 -7.10 1.94 2.42
C LEU A 120 -7.21 0.44 2.74
N ASN A 121 -6.78 -0.43 1.83
CA ASN A 121 -6.72 -1.87 2.07
C ASN A 121 -5.81 -2.24 3.24
N GLU A 122 -4.60 -1.67 3.32
CA GLU A 122 -3.67 -1.95 4.41
C GLU A 122 -4.17 -1.39 5.74
N LEU A 123 -4.83 -0.23 5.75
CA LEU A 123 -5.46 0.34 6.95
C LEU A 123 -6.57 -0.56 7.51
N LEU A 124 -7.44 -1.10 6.65
CA LEU A 124 -8.47 -2.06 7.07
C LEU A 124 -7.84 -3.34 7.63
N SER A 125 -6.83 -3.87 6.94
CA SER A 125 -6.11 -5.07 7.39
C SER A 125 -5.41 -4.87 8.75
N ILE A 126 -4.83 -3.70 9.00
CA ILE A 126 -4.25 -3.34 10.30
C ILE A 126 -5.33 -3.28 11.39
N ILE A 127 -6.48 -2.67 11.10
CA ILE A 127 -7.62 -2.59 12.03
C ILE A 127 -8.12 -3.99 12.39
N GLU A 128 -8.30 -4.86 11.39
CA GLU A 128 -8.71 -6.24 11.58
C GLU A 128 -7.69 -7.03 12.42
N ASN A 129 -6.41 -6.93 12.11
CA ASN A 129 -5.33 -7.56 12.88
C ASN A 129 -5.30 -7.04 14.33
N THR A 130 -5.57 -5.75 14.53
CA THR A 130 -5.62 -5.13 15.86
C THR A 130 -6.81 -5.63 16.67
N GLY A 131 -7.99 -5.77 16.06
CA GLY A 131 -9.15 -6.40 16.69
C GLY A 131 -8.89 -7.87 17.06
N ARG A 132 -8.22 -8.63 16.19
CA ARG A 132 -7.80 -10.02 16.46
C ARG A 132 -6.81 -10.15 17.62
N MET A 133 -6.08 -9.09 17.94
CA MET A 133 -5.22 -9.03 19.15
C MET A 133 -6.01 -8.70 20.44
N GLY A 134 -7.33 -8.49 20.36
CA GLY A 134 -8.18 -8.13 21.50
C GLY A 134 -8.14 -6.64 21.87
N ALA A 135 -7.52 -5.79 21.04
CA ALA A 135 -7.53 -4.35 21.26
C ALA A 135 -8.90 -3.75 20.91
N ASN A 136 -9.36 -2.80 21.73
CA ASN A 136 -10.61 -2.10 21.50
C ASN A 136 -10.42 -1.06 20.38
N VAL A 137 -10.72 -1.45 19.14
CA VAL A 137 -10.66 -0.54 17.99
C VAL A 137 -11.99 0.22 17.86
N PRO A 138 -11.98 1.55 17.72
CA PRO A 138 -13.21 2.31 17.56
C PRO A 138 -13.97 1.94 16.28
N ASP A 139 -15.22 1.48 16.42
CA ASP A 139 -16.07 1.05 15.29
C ASP A 139 -16.26 2.12 14.22
N TRP A 140 -16.32 3.40 14.64
CA TRP A 140 -16.47 4.51 13.71
C TRP A 140 -15.31 4.55 12.70
N LEU A 141 -14.08 4.30 13.15
CA LEU A 141 -12.89 4.36 12.31
C LEU A 141 -12.93 3.27 11.23
N CYS A 142 -13.22 2.03 11.62
CA CYS A 142 -13.38 0.91 10.69
C CYS A 142 -14.46 1.22 9.64
N LYS A 143 -15.63 1.72 10.10
CA LYS A 143 -16.77 2.03 9.23
C LYS A 143 -16.44 3.11 8.20
N TYR A 144 -15.78 4.20 8.58
CA TYR A 144 -15.46 5.27 7.63
C TYR A 144 -14.47 4.82 6.56
N ILE A 145 -13.44 4.07 6.94
CA ILE A 145 -12.44 3.57 5.97
C ILE A 145 -13.10 2.57 5.02
N ALA A 146 -13.95 1.67 5.53
CA ALA A 146 -14.70 0.73 4.72
C ALA A 146 -15.61 1.45 3.72
N VAL A 147 -16.38 2.46 4.16
CA VAL A 147 -17.25 3.26 3.26
C VAL A 147 -16.44 4.00 2.21
N LEU A 148 -15.29 4.56 2.57
CA LEU A 148 -14.44 5.27 1.61
C LEU A 148 -13.91 4.31 0.54
N LYS A 149 -13.46 3.12 0.93
CA LYS A 149 -13.02 2.08 0.00
C LYS A 149 -14.17 1.60 -0.88
N ASP A 150 -15.33 1.30 -0.29
CA ASP A 150 -16.52 0.83 -1.02
C ASP A 150 -17.00 1.86 -2.05
N LYS A 151 -16.89 3.16 -1.76
CA LYS A 151 -17.21 4.21 -2.73
C LYS A 151 -16.25 4.25 -3.93
N ILE A 152 -14.99 3.83 -3.74
CA ILE A 152 -14.03 3.71 -4.83
C ILE A 152 -14.30 2.44 -5.64
N ASP A 153 -14.65 1.34 -4.98
CA ASP A 153 -14.99 0.06 -5.63
C ASP A 153 -16.34 0.10 -6.36
N SER A 154 -17.31 0.80 -5.78
CA SER A 154 -18.68 0.96 -6.29
C SER A 154 -18.83 2.19 -7.19
N ALA A 155 -17.73 2.83 -7.58
CA ALA A 155 -17.73 3.75 -8.71
C ALA A 155 -17.96 2.91 -9.98
N ASP A 156 -19.20 2.45 -10.11
CA ASP A 156 -19.74 1.78 -11.28
C ASP A 156 -19.52 2.71 -12.46
N TYR A 157 -18.63 2.33 -13.37
CA TYR A 157 -18.76 2.80 -14.73
C TYR A 157 -20.07 2.21 -15.20
N GLY A 158 -21.13 3.02 -15.20
CA GLY A 158 -22.44 2.68 -15.73
C GLY A 158 -22.36 2.27 -17.19
N ILE A 159 -21.85 1.07 -17.43
CA ILE A 159 -22.15 0.27 -18.59
C ILE A 159 -23.50 -0.35 -18.22
N ASP A 160 -24.55 0.45 -18.39
CA ASP A 160 -25.90 -0.07 -18.56
C ASP A 160 -25.84 -1.06 -19.72
N GLY A 161 -25.70 -2.34 -19.38
CA GLY A 161 -25.83 -3.43 -20.32
C GLY A 161 -27.25 -3.43 -20.87
N LYS A 162 -27.40 -2.94 -22.10
CA LYS A 162 -28.36 -3.47 -23.06
C LYS A 162 -27.70 -4.54 -23.90
#